data_AF-A0A930SQF9-F1
#
_entry.id   AF-A0A930SQF9-F1
#
_cell.length_a   1.000
_cell.length_b   1.000
_cell.length_c   1.000
_cell.angle_alpha   90.00
_cell.angle_beta   90.00
_cell.angle_gamma   90.00
#
_symmetry.space_group_name_H-M   'P 1'
#
loop_
_entity.id
_entity.type
_entity.pdbx_description
1 polymer ?
#
loop_
_entity_poly.entity_id
_entity_poly.type
_entity_poly.pdbx_seq_one_letter_code
_entity_poly.pdbx_strand_id
1 'polypeptide(L)'
;MENIQIPNELRNTEISDGSELKPAEVAARAQREGSEPPNEVPTENREAQGRDRLRTTDGYTVDQEGLVNNYPVTPPAYVQQQQRFGFTQYAETFNGRAAMLGFVLLLAIELITGQSFISLIS
;
A
#
# COMPACT_ATOMS: atom_id res chain seq x y z
N MET A 1 -5.81 36.64 -2.57
CA MET A 1 -6.92 36.00 -3.30
C MET A 1 -7.84 37.11 -3.72
N GLU A 2 -7.99 37.33 -5.02
CA GLU A 2 -8.76 38.45 -5.58
C GLU A 2 -10.24 38.14 -5.45
N ASN A 3 -10.98 38.99 -4.74
CA ASN A 3 -12.42 38.83 -4.60
C ASN A 3 -13.08 39.21 -5.93
N ILE A 4 -13.48 38.20 -6.71
CA ILE A 4 -14.12 38.43 -8.00
C ILE A 4 -15.51 39.01 -7.74
N GLN A 5 -15.63 40.33 -7.87
CA GLN A 5 -16.89 41.04 -7.69
C GLN A 5 -17.80 40.75 -8.89
N ILE A 6 -18.83 39.92 -8.72
CA ILE A 6 -19.78 39.64 -9.80
C ILE A 6 -20.55 40.93 -10.13
N PRO A 7 -20.53 41.42 -11.38
CA PRO A 7 -21.21 42.66 -11.76
C PRO A 7 -22.73 42.51 -11.53
N ASN A 8 -23.36 43.56 -11.01
CA ASN A 8 -24.79 43.56 -10.64
C ASN A 8 -25.73 43.24 -11.82
N GLU A 9 -25.28 43.38 -13.07
CA GLU A 9 -26.07 43.05 -14.27
C GLU A 9 -26.25 41.54 -14.48
N LEU A 10 -25.41 40.69 -13.88
CA LEU A 10 -25.55 39.24 -13.90
C LEU A 10 -26.32 38.69 -12.69
N ARG A 11 -26.68 39.55 -11.73
CA ARG A 11 -27.48 39.20 -10.55
C ARG A 11 -28.97 39.29 -10.91
N ASN A 12 -29.43 38.42 -11.80
CA ASN A 12 -30.86 38.28 -12.05
C ASN A 12 -31.47 37.43 -10.93
N THR A 13 -32.17 38.07 -9.98
CA THR A 13 -32.83 37.38 -8.86
C THR A 13 -34.02 36.51 -9.30
N GLU A 14 -34.45 36.60 -10.55
CA GLU A 14 -35.51 35.77 -11.11
C GLU A 14 -35.00 34.42 -11.65
N ILE A 15 -33.68 34.28 -11.84
CA ILE A 15 -33.06 33.04 -12.34
C ILE A 15 -32.27 32.39 -11.21
N SER A 16 -32.70 31.18 -10.84
CA SER A 16 -32.02 30.30 -9.90
C SER A 16 -30.55 30.09 -10.28
N ASP A 17 -29.63 30.42 -9.37
CA ASP A 17 -28.20 30.14 -9.52
C ASP A 17 -27.82 28.72 -9.04
N GLY A 18 -28.83 27.93 -8.66
CA GLY A 18 -28.68 26.57 -8.13
C GLY A 18 -28.22 26.51 -6.67
N SER A 19 -27.86 27.62 -6.03
CA SER A 19 -27.42 27.65 -4.62
C SER A 19 -28.55 27.37 -3.63
N GLU A 20 -29.80 27.56 -4.05
CA GLU A 20 -31.02 27.20 -3.32
C GLU A 20 -31.35 25.70 -3.34
N LEU A 21 -30.76 24.93 -4.26
CA LEU A 21 -31.00 23.50 -4.42
C LEU A 21 -30.23 22.70 -3.37
N LYS A 22 -30.75 22.69 -2.14
CA LYS A 22 -30.22 21.85 -1.08
C LYS A 22 -30.79 20.43 -1.19
N PRO A 23 -29.95 19.38 -1.27
CA PRO A 23 -30.43 18.01 -1.21
C PRO A 23 -31.21 17.74 0.09
N ALA A 24 -32.23 16.88 0.00
CA ALA A 24 -33.08 16.57 1.15
C ALA A 24 -32.28 16.05 2.37
N GLU A 25 -31.21 15.29 2.12
CA GLU A 25 -30.29 14.80 3.15
C GLU A 25 -29.59 15.96 3.88
N VAL A 26 -29.00 16.91 3.14
CA VAL A 26 -28.32 18.10 3.70
C VAL A 26 -29.31 18.99 4.45
N ALA A 27 -30.52 19.17 3.94
CA ALA A 27 -31.56 19.94 4.61
C ALA A 27 -32.06 19.29 5.91
N ALA A 28 -32.29 17.97 5.90
CA ALA A 28 -32.71 17.22 7.08
C ALA A 28 -31.61 17.19 8.15
N ARG A 29 -30.35 17.12 7.72
CA ARG A 29 -29.18 17.17 8.58
C ARG A 29 -28.97 18.54 9.20
N ALA A 30 -29.01 19.61 8.41
CA ALA A 30 -28.84 20.98 8.91
C ALA A 30 -29.90 21.34 9.97
N GLN A 31 -31.10 20.76 9.88
CA GLN A 31 -32.15 20.91 10.90
C GLN A 31 -31.85 20.15 12.20
N ARG A 32 -31.10 19.05 12.14
CA ARG A 32 -30.75 18.20 13.29
C ARG A 32 -29.44 18.61 13.96
N GLU A 33 -28.45 19.00 13.17
CA GLU A 33 -27.04 19.21 13.58
C GLU A 33 -26.60 20.68 13.46
N GLY A 34 -27.46 21.56 12.94
CA GLY A 34 -27.12 22.97 12.74
C GLY A 34 -26.14 23.20 11.59
N SER A 35 -25.45 24.33 11.62
CA SER A 35 -24.39 24.69 10.66
C SER A 35 -23.00 24.21 11.10
N GLU A 36 -22.91 23.37 12.12
CA GLU A 36 -21.64 22.83 12.59
C GLU A 36 -21.17 21.73 11.62
N PRO A 37 -20.03 21.92 10.93
CA PRO A 37 -19.47 20.86 10.10
C PRO A 37 -19.05 19.70 11.01
N PRO A 38 -19.18 18.43 10.55
CA PRO A 38 -18.75 17.25 11.30
C PRO A 38 -17.22 17.14 11.30
N ASN A 39 -16.54 18.10 11.92
CA ASN A 39 -15.08 18.12 11.94
C ASN A 39 -14.56 17.87 13.35
N GLU A 40 -14.96 16.75 13.91
CA GLU A 40 -13.98 15.95 14.65
C GLU A 40 -14.03 14.55 14.05
N VAL A 41 -12.96 14.20 13.33
CA VAL A 41 -12.64 12.79 13.11
C VAL A 41 -12.78 12.09 14.46
N PRO A 42 -13.41 10.91 14.56
CA PRO A 42 -13.22 10.10 15.75
C PRO A 42 -11.71 9.86 15.87
N THR A 43 -11.04 10.67 16.69
CA THR A 43 -9.69 10.40 17.14
C THR A 43 -9.85 9.22 18.08
N GLU A 44 -9.98 8.01 17.52
CA GLU A 44 -9.89 6.78 18.27
C GLU A 44 -8.42 6.59 18.67
N ASN A 45 -7.95 7.45 19.57
CA ASN A 45 -6.83 7.15 20.46
C ASN A 45 -7.31 6.18 21.56
N ARG A 46 -8.10 5.16 21.18
CA ARG A 46 -8.39 4.05 22.07
C ARG A 46 -7.42 2.97 21.66
N GLU A 47 -6.28 2.95 22.34
CA GLU A 47 -5.42 1.79 22.48
C GLU A 47 -6.22 0.65 23.11
N ALA A 48 -7.13 0.05 22.36
CA ALA A 48 -7.88 -1.12 22.77
C ALA A 48 -7.17 -2.33 22.19
N GLN A 49 -6.20 -2.80 22.96
CA GLN A 49 -5.61 -4.12 22.93
C GLN A 49 -6.60 -5.17 22.42
N GLY A 50 -6.21 -5.92 21.37
CA GLY A 50 -6.91 -7.16 21.00
C GLY A 50 -7.02 -7.40 19.51
N ARG A 51 -6.08 -8.21 19.01
CA ARG A 51 -6.20 -9.19 17.91
C ARG A 51 -6.99 -8.74 16.68
N ASP A 52 -6.23 -8.32 15.67
CA ASP A 52 -6.56 -8.40 14.23
C ASP A 52 -7.92 -7.83 13.82
N ARG A 53 -8.12 -6.52 14.05
CA ARG A 53 -9.21 -5.80 13.40
C ARG A 53 -8.71 -5.35 12.03
N LEU A 54 -9.33 -5.86 10.96
CA LEU A 54 -9.18 -5.29 9.63
C LEU A 54 -9.51 -3.78 9.74
N ARG A 55 -8.54 -2.93 9.41
CA ARG A 55 -8.65 -1.48 9.48
C ARG A 55 -9.49 -0.99 8.29
N THR A 56 -10.83 -0.96 8.44
CA THR A 56 -11.76 -0.61 7.35
C THR A 56 -12.02 0.88 7.21
N THR A 57 -11.54 1.69 8.16
CA THR A 57 -11.82 3.14 8.25
C THR A 57 -10.77 4.02 7.54
N ASP A 58 -9.66 3.44 7.09
CA ASP A 58 -8.55 4.19 6.48
C ASP A 58 -8.79 4.65 5.05
N GLY A 59 -9.80 4.07 4.39
CA GLY A 59 -10.10 4.34 2.99
C GLY A 59 -11.06 5.50 2.79
N TYR A 60 -11.35 6.31 3.80
CA TYR A 60 -12.46 7.25 3.73
C TYR A 60 -12.19 8.57 4.48
N THR A 61 -12.51 9.70 3.86
CA THR A 61 -12.46 11.04 4.48
C THR A 61 -13.77 11.79 4.25
N VAL A 62 -14.20 12.60 5.22
CA VAL A 62 -15.32 13.53 5.07
C VAL A 62 -14.78 14.96 4.92
N ASP A 63 -15.31 15.71 3.94
CA ASP A 63 -14.94 17.10 3.71
C ASP A 63 -15.77 18.09 4.56
N GLN A 64 -15.45 19.38 4.46
CA GLN A 64 -16.11 20.43 5.24
C GLN A 64 -17.59 20.60 4.88
N GLU A 65 -18.02 20.09 3.73
CA GLU A 65 -19.40 20.09 3.27
C GLU A 65 -20.14 18.82 3.73
N GLY A 66 -19.46 17.92 4.45
CA GLY A 66 -20.00 16.66 4.94
C GLY A 66 -20.07 15.57 3.88
N LEU A 67 -19.43 15.75 2.72
CA LEU A 67 -19.42 14.81 1.61
C LEU A 67 -18.31 13.76 1.78
N VAL A 68 -18.64 12.57 1.27
CA VAL A 68 -17.95 11.31 1.51
C VAL A 68 -17.02 10.96 0.33
N ASN A 69 -15.69 11.07 0.55
CA ASN A 69 -14.66 10.59 -0.38
C ASN A 69 -14.02 9.24 0.03
N ASN A 70 -14.17 8.22 -0.82
CA ASN A 70 -13.56 6.89 -0.65
C ASN A 70 -12.26 6.76 -1.48
N TYR A 71 -11.14 6.51 -0.81
CA TYR A 71 -9.82 6.28 -1.40
C TYR A 71 -9.46 4.78 -1.40
N PRO A 72 -8.90 4.26 -2.50
CA PRO A 72 -8.43 2.89 -2.55
C PRO A 72 -7.22 2.70 -1.61
N VAL A 73 -7.35 1.82 -0.63
CA VAL A 73 -6.24 1.38 0.24
C VAL A 73 -5.53 0.23 -0.44
N THR A 74 -4.23 0.37 -0.70
CA THR A 74 -3.44 -0.71 -1.31
C THR A 74 -3.15 -1.78 -0.27
N PRO A 75 -3.54 -3.05 -0.50
CA PRO A 75 -3.18 -4.13 0.40
C PRO A 75 -1.65 -4.36 0.35
N PRO A 76 -1.02 -4.76 1.47
CA PRO A 76 0.39 -5.13 1.44
C PRO A 76 0.60 -6.31 0.48
N ALA A 77 1.69 -6.27 -0.29
CA ALA A 77 2.03 -7.37 -1.18
C ALA A 77 2.27 -8.64 -0.36
N TYR A 78 1.45 -9.67 -0.56
CA TYR A 78 1.67 -10.98 0.04
C TYR A 78 2.93 -11.58 -0.58
N VAL A 79 4.00 -11.69 0.21
CA VAL A 79 5.19 -12.43 -0.19
C VAL A 79 4.80 -13.91 -0.21
N GLN A 80 4.49 -14.44 -1.38
CA GLN A 80 4.31 -15.89 -1.51
C GLN A 80 5.64 -16.53 -1.16
N GLN A 81 5.67 -17.32 -0.07
CA GLN A 81 6.83 -18.13 0.28
C GLN A 81 7.04 -19.15 -0.84
N GLN A 82 7.89 -18.77 -1.78
CA GLN A 82 8.25 -19.56 -2.96
C GLN A 82 8.69 -20.95 -2.51
N GLN A 83 8.08 -21.98 -3.10
CA GLN A 83 8.27 -23.38 -2.72
C GLN A 83 9.77 -23.72 -2.64
N ARG A 84 10.24 -24.15 -1.46
CA ARG A 84 11.64 -24.47 -1.16
C ARG A 84 12.11 -25.81 -1.75
N PHE A 85 11.56 -26.26 -2.88
CA PHE A 85 11.90 -27.54 -3.51
C PHE A 85 12.45 -27.28 -4.92
N GLY A 86 13.71 -27.65 -5.18
CA GLY A 86 14.39 -27.48 -6.47
C GLY A 86 15.66 -26.62 -6.42
N PHE A 87 15.96 -25.93 -7.53
CA PHE A 87 17.07 -24.96 -7.66
C PHE A 87 16.80 -23.69 -6.85
N THR A 88 16.87 -23.81 -5.52
CA THR A 88 16.78 -22.66 -4.63
C THR A 88 18.12 -21.91 -4.61
N GLN A 89 18.10 -20.60 -4.34
CA GLN A 89 19.33 -19.81 -4.21
C GLN A 89 20.26 -20.33 -3.11
N TYR A 90 19.70 -20.98 -2.08
CA TYR A 90 20.46 -21.71 -1.07
C TYR A 90 21.19 -22.92 -1.67
N ALA A 91 20.50 -23.75 -2.46
CA ALA A 91 21.11 -24.91 -3.13
C ALA A 91 22.19 -24.50 -4.14
N GLU A 92 21.99 -23.42 -4.87
CA GLU A 92 22.98 -22.87 -5.81
C GLU A 92 24.26 -22.43 -5.09
N THR A 93 24.13 -21.63 -4.03
CA THR A 93 25.29 -21.16 -3.25
C THR A 93 26.00 -22.31 -2.51
N PHE A 94 25.25 -23.30 -2.01
CA PHE A 94 25.82 -24.50 -1.40
C PHE A 94 26.59 -25.35 -2.42
N ASN A 95 25.98 -25.67 -3.56
CA ASN A 95 26.61 -26.45 -4.62
C ASN A 95 27.82 -25.73 -5.22
N GLY A 96 27.75 -24.41 -5.40
CA GLY A 96 28.89 -23.61 -5.87
C GLY A 96 30.10 -23.67 -4.94
N ARG A 97 29.89 -23.62 -3.62
CA ARG A 97 30.96 -23.77 -2.61
C ARG A 97 31.55 -25.18 -2.62
N ALA A 98 30.69 -26.20 -2.70
CA ALA A 98 31.13 -27.59 -2.80
C ALA A 98 31.98 -27.81 -4.07
N ALA A 99 31.59 -27.20 -5.19
CA ALA A 99 32.36 -27.26 -6.44
C ALA A 99 33.73 -26.58 -6.33
N MET A 100 33.83 -25.39 -5.71
CA MET A 100 35.11 -24.73 -5.48
C MET A 100 36.05 -25.59 -4.62
N LEU A 101 35.54 -26.19 -3.55
CA LEU A 101 36.31 -27.10 -2.70
C LEU A 101 36.74 -28.36 -3.46
N GLY A 102 35.84 -28.96 -4.25
CA GLY A 102 36.16 -30.11 -5.08
C GLY A 102 37.27 -29.82 -6.09
N PHE A 103 37.22 -28.64 -6.73
CA PHE A 103 38.25 -28.23 -7.68
C PHE A 103 39.63 -28.01 -7.01
N VAL A 104 39.67 -27.31 -5.87
CA VAL A 104 40.92 -27.10 -5.12
C VAL A 104 41.49 -28.43 -4.64
N LEU A 105 40.63 -29.35 -4.18
CA LEU A 105 41.06 -30.68 -3.73
C LEU A 105 41.61 -31.50 -4.89
N LEU A 106 40.99 -31.45 -6.07
CA LEU A 106 41.50 -32.10 -7.28
C LEU A 106 42.90 -31.60 -7.65
N LEU A 107 43.12 -30.28 -7.65
CA LEU A 107 44.45 -29.70 -7.91
C LEU A 107 45.48 -30.15 -6.85
N ALA A 108 45.10 -30.18 -5.57
CA ALA A 108 46.00 -30.61 -4.51
C ALA A 108 46.41 -32.09 -4.67
N ILE A 109 45.47 -32.98 -5.02
CA ILE A 109 45.74 -34.40 -5.25
C ILE A 109 46.62 -34.59 -6.49
N GLU A 110 46.37 -33.83 -7.55
CA GLU A 110 47.20 -33.86 -8.77
C GLU A 110 48.65 -33.44 -8.47
N LEU A 111 48.86 -32.40 -7.67
CA LEU A 111 50.19 -31.95 -7.26
C LEU A 111 50.95 -32.99 -6.42
N ILE A 112 50.25 -33.73 -5.55
CA ILE A 112 50.88 -34.76 -4.69
C ILE A 112 51.17 -36.04 -5.47
N THR A 113 50.27 -36.43 -6.39
CA THR A 113 50.34 -37.72 -7.10
C THR A 113 51.14 -37.63 -8.40
N GLY A 114 51.22 -36.45 -9.02
CA GLY A 114 51.87 -36.26 -10.31
C GLY A 114 51.17 -36.94 -11.51
N GLN A 115 49.95 -37.44 -11.31
CA GLN A 115 49.10 -38.00 -12.37
C GLN A 115 47.81 -37.19 -12.48
N SER A 116 47.47 -36.78 -13.70
CA SER A 116 46.20 -36.10 -13.97
C SER A 116 45.02 -37.06 -13.82
N PHE A 117 43.92 -36.57 -13.25
CA PHE A 117 42.72 -37.36 -12.96
C PHE A 117 42.10 -38.03 -14.20
N ILE A 118 42.35 -37.51 -15.41
CA ILE A 118 41.93 -38.10 -16.69
C ILE A 118 42.53 -39.50 -16.87
N SER A 119 43.73 -39.73 -16.32
CA SER A 119 44.39 -41.04 -16.36
C SER A 119 43.67 -42.11 -15.53
N LEU A 120 42.77 -41.73 -14.61
CA LEU A 120 42.01 -42.68 -13.78
C LEU A 120 40.70 -43.14 -14.45
N ILE A 121 40.18 -42.39 -15.42
CA ILE A 121 38.89 -42.71 -16.09
C ILE A 121 39.06 -43.26 -17.50
N SER A 122 40.28 -43.22 -18.03
CA SER A 122 40.62 -43.68 -19.37
C SER A 122 40.87 -45.18 -19.43
#